data_AF-A0A0G0DM56-F1
#
_entry.id   AF-A0A0G0DM56-F1
#
_cell.length_a   1.000
_cell.length_b   1.000
_cell.length_c   1.000
_cell.angle_alpha   90.00
_cell.angle_beta   90.00
_cell.angle_gamma   90.00
#
_symmetry.space_group_name_H-M   'P 1'
#
loop_
_entity.id
_entity.type
_entity.pdbx_description
1 polymer ?
#
loop_
_entity_poly.entity_id
_entity_poly.type
_entity_poly.pdbx_seq_one_letter_code
_entity_poly.pdbx_strand_id
1 'polypeptide(L)'
;EMLNIVKGELNVKEVEYSKVEVKGKEIKSQSNGNIFVSLDTHISEELKEEGLLNEVLRGLQVIRKESGCEVGEYVSIKYVTQSKELEELLRKYSEEIKKGILIKEMESVDTVKSELKVKVGDAQILVEILK
;
A
#
# COMPACT_ATOMS: atom_id res chain seq x y z
N GLU A 1 -21.05 4.48 15.95
CA GLU A 1 -19.72 4.79 16.50
C GLU A 1 -18.84 3.54 16.66
N MET A 2 -19.25 2.53 17.46
CA MET A 2 -18.43 1.32 17.69
C MET A 2 -17.99 0.58 16.42
N LEU A 3 -18.89 0.39 15.43
CA LEU A 3 -18.53 -0.28 14.17
C LEU A 3 -17.44 0.47 13.39
N ASN A 4 -17.45 1.81 13.42
CA ASN A 4 -16.43 2.61 12.75
C ASN A 4 -15.08 2.51 13.44
N ILE A 5 -15.06 2.42 14.78
CA ILE A 5 -13.84 2.19 15.55
C ILE A 5 -13.27 0.82 15.19
N VAL A 6 -14.09 -0.24 15.23
CA VAL A 6 -13.65 -1.60 14.87
C VAL A 6 -13.14 -1.65 13.43
N LYS A 7 -13.84 -0.99 12.50
CA LYS A 7 -13.42 -0.89 11.11
C LYS A 7 -12.03 -0.25 10.97
N GLY A 8 -11.78 0.83 11.70
CA GLY A 8 -10.48 1.52 11.71
C GLY A 8 -9.36 0.69 12.32
N GLU A 9 -9.59 0.11 13.50
CA GLU A 9 -8.58 -0.69 14.22
C GLU A 9 -8.20 -1.98 13.49
N LEU A 10 -9.17 -2.65 12.86
CA LEU A 10 -8.92 -3.88 12.11
C LEU A 10 -8.55 -3.64 10.64
N ASN A 11 -8.61 -2.38 10.18
CA ASN A 11 -8.38 -1.98 8.79
C ASN A 11 -9.16 -2.84 7.77
N VAL A 12 -10.46 -3.02 8.01
CA VAL A 12 -11.36 -3.78 7.12
C VAL A 12 -12.26 -2.83 6.34
N LYS A 13 -12.80 -3.29 5.20
CA LYS A 13 -13.69 -2.47 4.37
C LYS A 13 -15.12 -2.42 4.91
N GLU A 14 -15.59 -3.48 5.53
CA GLU A 14 -16.95 -3.58 6.04
C GLU A 14 -16.98 -4.35 7.37
N VAL A 15 -17.93 -3.99 8.23
CA VAL A 15 -18.16 -4.66 9.50
C VAL A 15 -19.66 -4.83 9.65
N GLU A 16 -20.11 -6.09 9.71
CA GLU A 16 -21.51 -6.43 9.89
C GLU A 16 -21.74 -7.13 11.23
N TYR A 17 -22.89 -6.86 11.84
CA TYR A 17 -23.33 -7.60 13.01
C TYR A 17 -24.08 -8.86 12.57
N SER A 18 -23.65 -10.02 13.04
CA SER A 18 -24.36 -11.28 12.85
C SER A 18 -24.84 -11.85 14.18
N LYS A 19 -26.00 -12.51 14.15
CA LYS A 19 -26.54 -13.26 15.30
C LYS A 19 -26.00 -14.69 15.38
N VAL A 20 -25.34 -15.16 14.32
CA VAL A 20 -24.78 -16.51 14.22
C VAL A 20 -23.37 -16.47 13.63
N GLU A 21 -22.54 -17.44 14.01
CA GLU A 21 -21.20 -17.60 13.45
C GLU A 21 -21.27 -17.82 11.93
N VAL A 22 -20.54 -17.02 11.17
CA VAL A 22 -20.45 -17.16 9.71
C VAL A 22 -19.35 -18.18 9.39
N LYS A 23 -19.63 -19.09 8.46
CA LYS A 23 -18.68 -20.13 8.01
C LYS A 23 -18.56 -20.09 6.49
N GLY A 24 -17.34 -20.25 6.00
CA GLY A 24 -17.03 -20.24 4.58
C GLY A 24 -15.58 -20.66 4.34
N LYS A 25 -15.23 -20.92 3.08
CA LYS A 25 -13.88 -21.39 2.70
C LYS A 25 -12.80 -20.35 3.03
N GLU A 26 -13.10 -19.07 2.83
CA GLU A 26 -12.21 -17.93 3.09
C GLU A 26 -12.60 -17.16 4.36
N ILE A 27 -13.53 -17.70 5.16
CA ILE A 27 -13.92 -17.09 6.44
C ILE A 27 -13.15 -17.78 7.58
N LYS A 28 -12.44 -16.99 8.38
CA LYS A 28 -11.83 -17.44 9.64
C LYS A 28 -12.67 -16.95 10.81
N SER A 29 -13.16 -17.90 11.61
CA SER A 29 -14.00 -17.59 12.76
C SER A 29 -13.33 -18.02 14.05
N GLN A 30 -13.44 -17.18 15.08
CA GLN A 30 -13.08 -17.51 16.47
C GLN A 30 -14.23 -17.15 17.39
N SER A 31 -14.41 -17.94 18.45
CA SER A 31 -15.44 -17.73 19.45
C SER A 31 -14.90 -17.87 20.87
N ASN A 32 -15.49 -17.10 21.78
CA ASN A 32 -15.28 -17.20 23.22
C ASN A 32 -16.63 -17.07 23.94
N GLY A 33 -17.16 -18.21 24.39
CA GLY A 33 -18.50 -18.29 24.95
C GLY A 33 -19.56 -17.92 23.91
N ASN A 34 -20.33 -16.86 24.19
CA ASN A 34 -21.42 -16.39 23.32
C ASN A 34 -20.97 -15.33 22.30
N ILE A 35 -19.68 -14.94 22.31
CA ILE A 35 -19.13 -13.95 21.39
C ILE A 35 -18.37 -14.70 20.30
N PHE A 36 -18.60 -14.34 19.05
CA PHE A 36 -17.85 -14.85 17.91
C PHE A 36 -17.48 -13.69 16.97
N VAL A 37 -16.35 -13.85 16.30
CA VAL A 37 -15.86 -12.95 15.26
C VAL A 37 -15.53 -13.79 14.04
N SER A 38 -16.10 -13.42 12.90
CA SER A 38 -15.85 -14.03 11.60
C SER A 38 -15.18 -13.01 10.70
N LEU A 39 -13.99 -13.32 10.19
CA LEU A 39 -13.23 -12.47 9.29
C LEU A 39 -13.21 -13.11 7.90
N ASP A 40 -13.65 -12.36 6.89
CA ASP A 40 -13.39 -12.72 5.51
C ASP A 40 -11.93 -12.41 5.16
N THR A 41 -11.22 -13.43 4.70
CA THR A 41 -9.81 -13.36 4.32
C THR A 41 -9.62 -13.38 2.80
N HIS A 42 -10.71 -13.32 2.04
CA HIS A 42 -10.65 -13.15 0.60
C HIS A 42 -10.02 -11.78 0.25
N ILE A 43 -8.93 -11.81 -0.51
CA ILE A 43 -8.30 -10.61 -1.05
C ILE A 43 -8.74 -10.45 -2.50
N SER A 44 -9.60 -9.46 -2.75
CA SER A 44 -9.95 -9.08 -4.11
C SER A 44 -8.77 -8.39 -4.81
N GLU A 45 -8.80 -8.34 -6.14
CA GLU A 45 -7.78 -7.65 -6.93
C GLU A 45 -7.67 -6.16 -6.55
N GLU A 46 -8.79 -5.49 -6.25
CA GLU A 46 -8.81 -4.10 -5.81
C GLU A 46 -8.10 -3.91 -4.46
N LEU A 47 -8.34 -4.82 -3.50
CA LEU A 47 -7.65 -4.80 -2.20
C LEU A 47 -6.16 -5.07 -2.36
N LYS A 48 -5.79 -5.94 -3.30
CA LYS A 48 -4.39 -6.22 -3.63
C LYS A 48 -3.70 -4.99 -4.21
N GLU A 49 -4.30 -4.33 -5.22
CA GLU A 49 -3.76 -3.10 -5.81
C GLU A 49 -3.60 -1.98 -4.75
N GLU A 50 -4.62 -1.78 -3.90
CA GLU A 50 -4.55 -0.80 -2.81
C GLU A 50 -3.44 -1.13 -1.79
N GLY A 51 -3.27 -2.41 -1.46
CA GLY A 51 -2.19 -2.87 -0.59
C GLY A 51 -0.81 -2.55 -1.17
N LEU A 52 -0.59 -2.88 -2.45
CA LEU A 52 0.65 -2.58 -3.17
C LEU A 52 0.91 -1.06 -3.23
N LEU A 53 -0.13 -0.26 -3.52
CA LEU A 53 -0.02 1.20 -3.57
C LEU A 53 0.40 1.77 -2.21
N ASN A 54 -0.21 1.28 -1.12
CA ASN A 54 0.15 1.70 0.24
C ASN A 54 1.59 1.36 0.59
N GLU A 55 2.09 0.20 0.18
CA GLU A 55 3.49 -0.19 0.35
C GLU A 55 4.44 0.72 -0.44
N VAL A 56 4.10 1.03 -1.70
CA VAL A 56 4.86 1.98 -2.53
C VAL A 56 4.94 3.35 -1.85
N LEU A 57 3.81 3.90 -1.41
CA LEU A 57 3.75 5.20 -0.73
C LEU A 57 4.64 5.22 0.51
N ARG A 58 4.53 4.19 1.37
CA ARG A 58 5.37 4.07 2.58
C ARG A 58 6.84 3.97 2.21
N GLY A 59 7.19 3.14 1.23
CA GLY A 59 8.57 2.95 0.79
C GLY A 59 9.20 4.23 0.25
N LEU A 60 8.50 4.95 -0.64
CA LEU A 60 8.98 6.23 -1.16
C LEU A 60 9.12 7.27 -0.03
N GLN A 61 8.21 7.28 0.95
CA GLN A 61 8.33 8.16 2.11
C GLN A 61 9.57 7.86 2.96
N VAL A 62 9.94 6.58 3.11
CA VAL A 62 11.18 6.18 3.80
C VAL A 62 12.40 6.66 3.01
N ILE A 63 12.45 6.38 1.71
CA ILE A 63 13.57 6.80 0.84
C ILE A 63 13.78 8.32 0.89
N ARG A 64 12.70 9.10 0.92
CA ARG A 64 12.79 10.56 1.08
C ARG A 64 13.45 10.98 2.39
N LYS A 65 13.09 10.33 3.49
CA LYS A 65 13.70 10.61 4.81
C LYS A 65 15.18 10.23 4.81
N GLU A 66 15.53 9.08 4.25
CA GLU A 66 16.92 8.59 4.16
C GLU A 66 17.78 9.49 3.24
N SER A 67 17.18 10.05 2.20
CA SER A 67 17.84 11.00 1.29
C SER A 67 17.97 12.41 1.88
N GLY A 68 17.51 12.63 3.13
CA GLY A 68 17.60 13.92 3.82
C GLY A 68 16.74 15.01 3.18
N CYS A 69 15.56 14.67 2.67
CA CYS A 69 14.61 15.67 2.17
C CYS A 69 13.98 16.48 3.31
N GLU A 70 13.77 17.77 3.09
CA GLU A 70 13.12 18.65 4.06
C GLU A 70 11.60 18.44 4.09
N VAL A 71 10.98 18.82 5.20
CA VAL A 71 9.52 18.75 5.37
C VAL A 71 8.86 19.74 4.40
N GLY A 72 8.02 19.25 3.49
CA GLY A 72 7.34 20.08 2.49
C GLY A 72 8.13 20.27 1.18
N GLU A 73 9.34 19.73 1.08
CA GLU A 73 10.14 19.82 -0.14
C GLU A 73 9.50 19.02 -1.28
N TYR A 74 9.47 19.57 -2.49
CA TYR A 74 9.05 18.83 -3.67
C TYR A 74 10.26 18.37 -4.48
N VAL A 75 10.37 17.05 -4.69
CA VAL A 75 11.48 16.41 -5.43
C VAL A 75 10.97 15.76 -6.70
N SER A 76 11.87 15.47 -7.64
CA SER A 76 11.57 14.60 -8.78
C SER A 76 12.20 13.24 -8.55
N ILE A 77 11.59 12.16 -9.06
CA ILE A 77 12.15 10.82 -8.94
C ILE A 77 12.22 10.11 -10.28
N LYS A 78 13.28 9.33 -10.46
CA LYS A 78 13.40 8.31 -11.49
C LYS A 78 13.24 6.96 -10.85
N TYR A 79 12.51 6.05 -11.49
CA TYR A 79 12.32 4.72 -10.97
C TYR A 79 12.47 3.66 -12.06
N VAL A 80 12.83 2.46 -11.64
CA VAL A 80 12.82 1.26 -12.48
C VAL A 80 12.35 0.06 -11.67
N THR A 81 11.52 -0.78 -12.29
CA THR A 81 11.02 -2.02 -11.71
C THR A 81 11.03 -3.11 -12.78
N GLN A 82 11.27 -4.35 -12.37
CA GLN A 82 11.16 -5.53 -13.25
C GLN A 82 9.76 -6.15 -13.23
N SER A 83 8.90 -5.71 -12.30
CA SER A 83 7.53 -6.20 -12.19
C SER A 83 6.60 -5.35 -13.03
N LYS A 84 5.97 -5.98 -14.03
CA LYS A 84 4.93 -5.34 -14.86
C LYS A 84 3.74 -4.88 -14.04
N GLU A 85 3.35 -5.64 -13.02
CA GLU A 85 2.26 -5.28 -12.11
C GLU A 85 2.56 -3.96 -11.38
N LEU A 86 3.78 -3.81 -10.87
CA LEU A 86 4.19 -2.56 -10.23
C LEU A 86 4.33 -1.41 -11.23
N GLU A 87 4.83 -1.67 -12.44
CA GLU A 87 4.92 -0.65 -13.48
C GLU A 87 3.54 -0.10 -13.86
N GLU A 88 2.56 -0.98 -14.06
CA GLU A 88 1.18 -0.60 -14.34
C GLU A 88 0.54 0.13 -13.17
N LEU A 89 0.77 -0.32 -11.94
CA LEU A 89 0.30 0.33 -10.72
C LEU A 89 0.86 1.75 -10.57
N LEU A 90 2.18 1.92 -10.70
CA LEU A 90 2.86 3.21 -10.61
C LEU A 90 2.35 4.18 -11.69
N ARG A 91 2.10 3.67 -12.90
CA ARG A 91 1.52 4.47 -13.99
C ARG A 91 0.07 4.88 -13.68
N LYS A 92 -0.76 3.92 -13.24
CA LYS A 92 -2.18 4.10 -12.92
C LYS A 92 -2.38 5.11 -11.78
N TYR A 93 -1.55 5.03 -10.74
CA TYR A 93 -1.67 5.84 -9.52
C TYR A 93 -0.62 6.96 -9.42
N SER A 94 0.04 7.32 -10.52
CA SER A 94 1.16 8.30 -10.50
C SER A 94 0.78 9.63 -9.85
N GLU A 95 -0.41 10.17 -10.12
CA GLU A 95 -0.88 11.43 -9.55
C GLU A 95 -1.18 11.35 -8.05
N GLU A 96 -1.67 10.20 -7.58
CA GLU A 96 -1.90 9.95 -6.16
C GLU A 96 -0.58 9.85 -5.41
N ILE A 97 0.38 9.12 -5.97
CA ILE A 97 1.74 8.98 -5.43
C ILE A 97 2.43 10.35 -5.35
N LYS A 98 2.36 11.14 -6.43
CA LYS A 98 2.94 12.48 -6.47
C LYS A 98 2.40 13.39 -5.36
N LYS A 99 1.07 13.38 -5.16
CA LYS A 99 0.43 14.18 -4.12
C LYS A 99 0.76 13.67 -2.72
N GLY A 100 0.68 12.36 -2.49
CA GLY A 100 0.92 11.76 -1.19
C GLY A 100 2.36 11.92 -0.70
N ILE A 101 3.32 11.99 -1.63
CA ILE A 101 4.76 11.97 -1.33
C ILE A 101 5.46 13.28 -1.70
N LEU A 102 4.73 14.32 -2.14
CA LEU A 102 5.29 15.61 -2.58
C LEU A 102 6.34 15.45 -3.69
N ILE A 103 5.98 14.73 -4.75
CA ILE A 103 6.82 14.54 -5.93
C ILE A 103 6.31 15.45 -7.06
N LYS A 104 7.20 16.22 -7.67
CA LYS A 104 6.93 17.03 -8.86
C LYS A 104 6.77 16.14 -10.09
N GLU A 105 7.78 15.31 -10.35
CA GLU A 105 7.85 14.48 -11.54
C GLU A 105 8.28 13.05 -11.18
N MET A 106 7.66 12.08 -11.87
CA MET A 106 7.97 10.66 -11.77
C MET A 106 8.26 10.16 -13.18
N GLU A 107 9.47 9.68 -13.41
CA GLU A 107 9.90 9.17 -14.71
C GLU A 107 10.32 7.70 -14.59
N SER A 108 9.77 6.86 -15.46
CA SER A 108 10.22 5.47 -15.62
C SER A 108 11.46 5.47 -16.52
N VAL A 109 12.53 4.81 -16.09
CA VAL A 109 13.80 4.72 -16.83
C VAL A 109 14.29 3.28 -16.91
N ASP A 110 15.15 2.96 -17.88
CA ASP A 110 15.71 1.61 -18.01
C ASP A 110 16.75 1.28 -16.93
N THR A 111 17.45 2.31 -16.42
CA THR A 111 18.50 2.17 -15.41
C THR A 111 18.52 3.38 -14.47
N VAL A 112 18.79 3.13 -13.20
CA VAL A 112 19.09 4.17 -12.20
C VAL A 112 20.47 3.92 -11.61
N LYS A 113 21.16 4.98 -11.19
CA LYS A 113 22.50 4.86 -10.56
C LYS A 113 22.44 4.70 -9.04
N SER A 114 21.26 4.85 -8.47
CA SER A 114 20.98 4.79 -7.04
C SER A 114 20.85 3.36 -6.51
N GLU A 115 21.24 3.15 -5.25
CA GLU A 115 21.04 1.88 -4.52
C GLU A 115 19.73 1.84 -3.71
N LEU A 116 18.96 2.94 -3.70
CA LEU A 116 17.72 3.05 -2.93
C LEU A 116 16.64 2.13 -3.51
N LYS A 117 16.07 1.29 -2.67
CA LYS A 117 15.14 0.22 -3.03
C LYS A 117 13.86 0.32 -2.22
N VAL A 118 12.73 0.35 -2.89
CA VAL A 118 11.42 0.08 -2.29
C VAL A 118 11.07 -1.38 -2.51
N LYS A 119 10.91 -2.14 -1.43
CA LYS A 119 10.36 -3.50 -1.50
C LYS A 119 8.82 -3.42 -1.44
N VAL A 120 8.15 -4.08 -2.38
CA VAL A 120 6.68 -4.15 -2.46
C VAL A 120 6.30 -5.61 -2.69
N GLY A 121 5.75 -6.26 -1.67
CA GLY A 121 5.59 -7.72 -1.67
C GLY A 121 6.91 -8.44 -1.98
N ASP A 122 6.90 -9.27 -3.02
CA ASP A 122 8.09 -10.01 -3.50
C ASP A 122 8.90 -9.26 -4.58
N ALA A 123 8.41 -8.10 -5.02
CA ALA A 123 9.06 -7.27 -6.03
C ALA A 123 9.78 -6.06 -5.42
N GLN A 124 10.58 -5.39 -6.25
CA GLN A 124 11.35 -4.22 -5.85
C GLN A 124 11.33 -3.14 -6.92
N ILE A 125 11.37 -1.89 -6.46
CA ILE A 125 11.48 -0.68 -7.28
C ILE A 125 12.78 -0.01 -6.88
N LEU A 126 13.68 0.21 -7.83
CA LEU A 126 14.86 1.05 -7.62
C LEU A 126 14.48 2.50 -7.88
N VAL A 127 14.91 3.40 -7.01
CA VAL A 127 14.52 4.81 -7.06
C VAL A 127 15.74 5.71 -6.94
N GLU A 128 15.76 6.76 -7.75
CA GLU A 128 16.75 7.82 -7.70
C GLU A 128 16.03 9.16 -7.50
N ILE A 129 16.40 9.88 -6.44
CA ILE A 129 15.83 11.19 -6.12
C ILE A 129 16.68 12.27 -6.79
N LEU A 130 16.01 13.16 -7.52
CA LEU A 130 16.56 14.37 -8.14
C LEU A 130 16.05 15.57 -7.34
N LYS A 131 16.98 16.28 -6.70
CA LYS A 131 16.72 17.51 -5.93
C LYS A 131 16.95 18.74 -6.80
#